data_AF-A0A7S7RNY2-F1
#
_entry.id   AF-A0A7S7RNY2-F1
#
_cell.length_a   1.000
_cell.length_b   1.000
_cell.length_c   1.000
_cell.angle_alpha   90.00
_cell.angle_beta   90.00
_cell.angle_gamma   90.00
#
_symmetry.space_group_name_H-M   'P 1'
#
loop_
_entity.id
_entity.type
_entity.pdbx_description
1 polymer ?
#
loop_
_entity_poly.entity_id
_entity_poly.type
_entity_poly.pdbx_seq_one_letter_code
_entity_poly.pdbx_strand_id
1 'polypeptide(L)' 'MQTYKNSSNVNETNDSTETYSYQGSEVIIITVFKTGVNSVAIVEDVNTGEQFEVFRDQLY' A
#
# COMPACT_ATOMS: atom_id res chain seq x y z
N MET A 1 -17.20 33.75 -7.24
CA MET A 1 -16.45 32.49 -7.40
C MET A 1 -15.35 32.50 -6.36
N GLN A 2 -15.38 31.61 -5.36
CA GLN A 2 -14.43 31.62 -4.23
C GLN A 2 -13.25 30.71 -4.56
N THR A 3 -12.04 31.26 -4.51
CA THR A 3 -10.77 30.55 -4.66
C THR A 3 -10.33 29.96 -3.33
N TYR A 4 -10.32 28.63 -3.25
CA TYR A 4 -9.73 27.93 -2.11
C TYR A 4 -8.22 27.87 -2.29
N LYS A 5 -7.49 28.65 -1.48
CA LYS A 5 -6.07 28.41 -1.22
C LYS A 5 -5.98 27.09 -0.46
N ASN A 6 -5.67 26.00 -1.17
CA ASN A 6 -5.41 24.73 -0.54
C ASN A 6 -4.01 24.75 0.09
N SER A 7 -3.93 25.33 1.28
CA SER A 7 -2.82 25.13 2.21
C SER A 7 -2.85 23.67 2.67
N SER A 8 -2.30 22.78 1.86
CA SER A 8 -1.90 21.46 2.33
C SER A 8 -0.39 21.40 2.14
N ASN A 9 0.33 21.46 3.25
CA ASN A 9 1.66 20.86 3.36
C ASN A 9 1.48 19.38 3.03
N VAL A 10 1.49 19.04 1.74
CA VAL A 10 1.67 17.68 1.31
C VAL A 10 3.11 17.38 1.64
N ASN A 11 3.32 16.69 2.76
CA ASN A 11 4.58 16.08 3.09
C ASN A 11 4.79 15.01 2.00
N GLU A 12 5.36 15.43 0.86
CA GLU A 12 5.89 14.59 -0.21
C GLU A 12 7.00 13.73 0.40
N THR A 13 6.58 12.72 1.14
CA THR A 13 7.44 11.64 1.57
C THR A 13 7.61 10.85 0.29
N ASN A 14 8.78 11.00 -0.34
CA ASN A 14 9.22 10.25 -1.50
C ASN A 14 8.69 8.82 -1.43
N ASP A 15 7.60 8.57 -2.17
CA ASP A 15 6.81 7.34 -2.19
C ASP A 15 7.67 6.27 -2.86
N SER A 16 8.67 5.82 -2.13
CA SER A 16 9.37 4.59 -2.42
C SER A 16 8.30 3.54 -2.22
N THR A 17 7.72 3.04 -3.31
CA THR A 17 6.76 1.95 -3.25
C THR A 17 7.45 0.80 -2.54
N GLU A 18 7.20 0.68 -1.23
CA GLU A 18 7.90 -0.28 -0.39
C GLU A 18 7.56 -1.67 -0.94
N THR A 19 8.59 -2.39 -1.36
CA THR A 19 8.48 -3.76 -1.84
C THR A 19 8.61 -4.68 -0.65
N TYR A 20 7.70 -5.63 -0.54
CA TYR A 20 7.58 -6.59 0.54
C TYR A 20 7.80 -8.00 0.00
N SER A 21 8.13 -8.94 0.88
CA SER A 21 8.18 -10.35 0.53
C SER A 21 6.94 -11.10 1.02
N TYR A 22 6.30 -11.86 0.14
CA TYR A 22 5.19 -12.76 0.44
C TYR A 22 5.43 -14.13 -0.18
N GLN A 23 5.54 -15.18 0.65
CA GLN A 23 5.79 -16.56 0.21
C GLN A 23 6.99 -16.74 -0.74
N GLY A 24 8.00 -15.86 -0.66
CA GLY A 24 9.18 -15.86 -1.53
C GLY A 24 9.03 -15.06 -2.83
N SER A 25 7.87 -14.47 -3.08
CA SER A 25 7.66 -13.46 -4.12
C SER A 25 7.83 -12.05 -3.57
N GLU A 26 8.34 -11.16 -4.40
CA GLU A 26 8.31 -9.72 -4.15
C GLU A 26 6.95 -9.14 -4.54
N VAL A 27 6.37 -8.33 -3.66
CA VAL A 27 5.05 -7.72 -3.84
C VAL A 27 5.05 -6.26 -3.42
N ILE A 28 4.19 -5.45 -4.02
CA ILE A 28 3.94 -4.07 -3.57
C ILE A 28 2.56 -3.95 -2.96
N ILE A 29 2.40 -3.11 -1.95
CA ILE A 29 1.08 -2.85 -1.36
C ILE A 29 0.36 -1.80 -2.19
N ILE A 30 -0.83 -2.14 -2.68
CA ILE A 30 -1.71 -1.22 -3.39
C ILE A 30 -2.63 -0.50 -2.40
N THR A 31 -3.19 -1.23 -1.43
CA THR A 31 -4.03 -0.63 -0.38
C THR A 31 -4.07 -1.51 0.87
N VAL A 32 -4.40 -0.91 2.02
CA VAL A 32 -4.53 -1.62 3.30
C VAL A 32 -5.88 -1.30 3.94
N PHE A 33 -6.64 -2.34 4.26
CA PHE A 33 -7.89 -2.27 5.00
C PHE A 33 -7.66 -2.70 6.45
N LYS A 34 -8.14 -1.89 7.39
CA LYS A 34 -8.15 -2.26 8.82
C LYS A 34 -9.51 -2.86 9.19
N THR A 35 -9.50 -4.11 9.63
CA THR A 35 -10.68 -4.86 10.06
C THR A 35 -10.50 -5.31 11.52
N GLY A 36 -10.96 -4.44 12.43
CA GLY A 36 -10.82 -4.63 13.87
C GLY A 36 -9.36 -4.66 14.31
N VAL A 37 -8.93 -5.81 14.83
CA VAL A 37 -7.54 -6.08 15.27
C VAL A 37 -6.63 -6.50 14.11
N ASN A 38 -7.20 -6.90 12.98
CA ASN A 38 -6.43 -7.38 11.82
C ASN A 38 -6.34 -6.29 10.75
N SER A 39 -5.31 -6.41 9.91
CA SER A 39 -5.13 -5.59 8.71
C SER A 39 -4.96 -6.50 7.50
N VAL A 40 -5.75 -6.26 6.46
CA VAL A 40 -5.68 -6.94 5.16
C VAL A 40 -5.07 -5.97 4.16
N ALA A 41 -4.16 -6.44 3.32
CA ALA A 41 -3.55 -5.66 2.25
C ALA A 41 -3.93 -6.27 0.90
N ILE A 42 -4.24 -5.42 -0.07
CA ILE A 42 -4.19 -5.79 -1.49
C ILE A 42 -2.77 -5.56 -1.94
N VAL A 43 -2.15 -6.62 -2.42
CA VAL A 43 -0.79 -6.57 -2.95
C VAL A 43 -0.79 -6.95 -4.42
N GLU A 44 0.23 -6.50 -5.13
CA GLU A 44 0.52 -6.88 -6.51
C GLU A 44 1.88 -7.57 -6.57
N ASP A 45 1.95 -8.77 -7.16
CA ASP A 45 3.22 -9.44 -7.42
C ASP A 45 4.01 -8.68 -8.48
N VAL A 46 5.27 -8.35 -8.20
CA VAL A 46 6.09 -7.52 -9.10
C VAL A 46 6.50 -8.26 -10.38
N ASN A 47 6.46 -9.59 -10.39
CA ASN A 47 6.85 -10.43 -11.51
C ASN A 47 5.66 -10.75 -12.41
N THR A 48 4.49 -11.06 -11.83
CA THR A 48 3.29 -11.46 -12.59
C THR A 48 2.29 -10.33 -12.80
N GLY A 49 2.33 -9.28 -11.98
CA GLY A 49 1.33 -8.22 -11.95
C GLY A 49 -0.03 -8.68 -11.40
N GLU A 50 -0.09 -9.85 -10.79
CA GLU A 50 -1.32 -10.38 -10.21
C GLU A 50 -1.61 -9.73 -8.86
N GLN A 51 -2.87 -9.34 -8.65
CA GLN A 51 -3.33 -8.73 -7.40
C GLN A 51 -4.08 -9.74 -6.54
N PHE A 52 -3.76 -9.77 -5.25
CA PHE A 52 -4.40 -10.67 -4.28
C PHE A 52 -4.40 -10.09 -2.86
N GLU A 53 -5.24 -10.67 -2.02
CA GLU A 53 -5.43 -10.28 -0.62
C GLU A 53 -4.51 -11.09 0.30
N VAL A 54 -3.84 -10.40 1.22
CA VAL A 54 -3.00 -11.00 2.27
C VAL A 54 -3.21 -10.30 3.60
N PHE A 55 -2.92 -10.98 4.71
CA PHE A 55 -2.81 -10.25 5.98
C PHE A 55 -1.52 -9.43 5.97
N ARG A 56 -1.60 -8.18 6.43
CA ARG A 56 -0.45 -7.26 6.45
C ARG A 56 0.73 -7.80 7.28
N ASP A 57 0.44 -8.58 8.31
CA ASP A 57 1.41 -9.27 9.17
C ASP A 57 2.19 -10.39 8.45
N GLN A 58 1.70 -10.87 7.30
CA GLN A 58 2.38 -11.88 6.48
C GLN A 58 3.42 -11.27 5.52
N LEU A 59 3.53 -9.95 5.47
CA LEU A 59 4.45 -9.21 4.61
C LEU A 59 5.69 -8.81 5.41
N TYR A 60 6.88 -9.13 4.88
CA TYR A 60 8.18 -8.88 5.51
C TYR A 60 9.06 -7.97 4.67
#